data_AF-A0A0W0SIC6-F1
#
_entry.id   AF-A0A0W0SIC6-F1
#
_cell.length_a   1.000
_cell.length_b   1.000
_cell.length_c   1.000
_cell.angle_alpha   90.00
_cell.angle_beta   90.00
_cell.angle_gamma   90.00
#
_symmetry.space_group_name_H-M   'P 1'
#
loop_
_entity.id
_entity.type
_entity.pdbx_description
1 polymer ?
#
loop_
_entity_poly.entity_id
_entity_poly.type
_entity_poly.pdbx_seq_one_letter_code
_entity_poly.pdbx_strand_id
1 'polypeptide(L)'
;MKKITIKEALDNYDSNKGHRRTYIKEEPHIRELRSFYENLQEDDLSPSSLVKLALILIGKNTRTEESASGKTFKGLVNKLGGYEALDTLYAAKQLTEDNVVFLERHPNEAKALAPLIISIAKNPMGSDLKKTLSIAEKIKNPHELMAVFKELALVAHSYHTINILFLLNQHNLNTDEVMPLLKGSDQHFIIINQILVTLEEINPSLITLPNLTNILKLKHHYDFHALLKILSPDQETLDSLFQSGDNYTLGQYYWIGELVTQFKNASWDFHPYLGILLSGKINGVAVNKAITELIELKVNPELLPLIIPTILNNSHESAQLMEALKTLHKEGLDEGFLKIAFAIPKFSNELAAALVMLQKAKCFNETTKVYISLNPEYALGLAQFWIEFSNAGCVDLSHRAEMLKQPQCASYTAEVIEFLQQHKLHDEKNIIAVCKAKLTSNALLNLLNLMLEAKILNQDSLDILLPRLAWVKTLHHGAQCLANGNQLNALNFDSLVSDPINAIALAGNLGGKLYPKDKPSLKNPGAQDFATIRRNTLILCQGYRQGLFSTGMSSEQRKDFEKKRGKTVEEAHKEVLVKIAQYTGNHVLERATEHNIAQETCSSSLKNR
;
A
#
# COMPACT_ATOMS: atom_id res chain seq x y z
N MET A 1 -11.78 -6.06 -62.31
CA MET A 1 -12.32 -5.39 -63.52
C MET A 1 -12.72 -6.46 -64.52
N LYS A 2 -13.81 -6.27 -65.28
CA LYS A 2 -14.29 -7.25 -66.26
C LYS A 2 -13.75 -6.98 -67.65
N LYS A 3 -13.52 -8.05 -68.43
CA LYS A 3 -13.15 -7.99 -69.85
C LYS A 3 -14.14 -7.16 -70.68
N ILE A 4 -15.42 -7.24 -70.34
CA ILE A 4 -16.47 -6.44 -71.00
C ILE A 4 -16.25 -4.92 -70.86
N THR A 5 -15.68 -4.46 -69.75
CA THR A 5 -15.39 -3.04 -69.52
C THR A 5 -14.35 -2.52 -70.51
N ILE A 6 -13.38 -3.35 -70.89
CA ILE A 6 -12.36 -3.00 -71.90
C ILE A 6 -12.98 -3.01 -73.29
N LYS A 7 -13.84 -3.99 -73.58
CA LYS A 7 -14.60 -4.05 -74.83
C LYS A 7 -15.45 -2.79 -75.03
N GLU A 8 -16.25 -2.42 -74.04
CA GLU A 8 -17.07 -1.22 -74.07
C GLU A 8 -16.23 0.05 -74.27
N ALA A 9 -15.05 0.11 -73.66
CA ALA A 9 -14.14 1.24 -73.85
C ALA A 9 -13.58 1.31 -75.28
N LEU A 10 -13.27 0.17 -75.91
CA LEU A 10 -12.84 0.05 -77.31
C LEU A 10 -13.98 0.33 -78.29
N ASP A 11 -15.18 -0.19 -78.05
CA ASP A 11 -16.37 0.05 -78.87
C ASP A 11 -16.77 1.54 -78.84
N ASN A 12 -16.67 2.16 -77.66
CA ASN A 12 -16.86 3.61 -77.50
C ASN A 12 -15.77 4.41 -78.22
N TYR A 13 -14.51 3.94 -78.24
CA TYR A 13 -13.47 4.57 -79.06
C TYR A 13 -13.81 4.47 -80.55
N ASP A 14 -14.17 3.29 -81.02
CA ASP A 14 -14.45 3.03 -82.43
C ASP A 14 -15.65 3.81 -82.96
N SER A 15 -16.65 4.03 -82.10
CA SER A 15 -17.83 4.83 -82.42
C SER A 15 -17.54 6.33 -82.47
N ASN A 16 -16.49 6.80 -81.78
CA ASN A 16 -16.19 8.23 -81.62
C ASN A 16 -14.84 8.67 -82.23
N LYS A 17 -14.08 7.74 -82.82
CA LYS A 17 -12.85 8.09 -83.55
C LYS A 17 -13.25 8.81 -84.84
N GLY A 18 -12.90 10.09 -84.94
CA GLY A 18 -13.31 10.94 -86.08
C GLY A 18 -13.00 10.30 -87.44
N HIS A 19 -13.81 10.58 -88.46
CA HIS A 19 -13.83 9.88 -89.76
C HIS A 19 -12.46 9.73 -90.46
N ARG A 20 -11.49 10.62 -90.19
CA ARG A 20 -10.11 10.50 -90.73
C ARG A 20 -9.31 9.33 -90.15
N ARG A 21 -9.65 8.81 -88.96
CA ARG A 21 -8.98 7.67 -88.31
C ARG A 21 -9.54 6.32 -88.73
N THR A 22 -10.68 6.28 -89.42
CA THR A 22 -11.23 5.05 -90.03
C THR A 22 -10.36 4.57 -91.21
N TYR A 23 -9.59 5.48 -91.82
CA TYR A 23 -8.76 5.22 -93.01
C TYR A 23 -7.24 5.30 -92.76
N ILE A 24 -6.80 5.65 -91.54
CA ILE A 24 -5.38 5.77 -91.16
C ILE A 24 -5.04 4.74 -90.08
N LYS A 25 -3.80 4.23 -90.13
CA LYS A 25 -3.18 3.31 -89.16
C LYS A 25 -3.65 3.59 -87.73
N GLU A 26 -4.19 2.55 -87.08
CA GLU A 26 -4.68 2.60 -85.70
C GLU A 26 -3.61 3.17 -84.76
N GLU A 27 -4.05 3.99 -83.80
CA GLU A 27 -3.14 4.59 -82.83
C GLU A 27 -2.38 3.48 -82.08
N PRO A 28 -1.03 3.58 -81.94
CA PRO A 28 -0.22 2.50 -81.38
C PRO A 28 -0.71 1.97 -80.03
N HIS A 29 -1.15 2.84 -79.11
CA HIS A 29 -1.67 2.47 -77.79
C HIS A 29 -3.07 1.84 -77.85
N ILE A 30 -3.93 2.23 -78.80
CA ILE A 30 -5.24 1.57 -78.99
C ILE A 30 -5.01 0.16 -79.55
N ARG A 31 -4.08 0.02 -80.50
CA ARG A 31 -3.68 -1.28 -81.04
C ARG A 31 -3.12 -2.20 -79.96
N GLU A 32 -2.32 -1.64 -79.04
CA GLU A 32 -1.78 -2.37 -77.88
C GLU A 32 -2.89 -2.80 -76.90
N LEU A 33 -3.83 -1.90 -76.58
CA LEU A 33 -5.00 -2.21 -75.76
C LEU A 33 -5.91 -3.27 -76.42
N ARG A 34 -6.10 -3.20 -77.74
CA ARG A 34 -6.88 -4.17 -78.53
C ARG A 34 -6.20 -5.52 -78.55
N SER A 35 -4.89 -5.56 -78.77
CA SER A 35 -4.10 -6.80 -78.70
C SER A 35 -4.13 -7.43 -77.31
N PHE A 36 -4.07 -6.62 -76.26
CA PHE A 36 -4.27 -7.09 -74.88
C PHE A 36 -5.66 -7.71 -74.71
N TYR A 37 -6.72 -7.02 -75.14
CA TYR A 37 -8.10 -7.49 -75.06
C TYR A 37 -8.33 -8.81 -75.82
N GLU A 38 -7.81 -8.94 -77.04
CA GLU A 38 -7.94 -10.14 -77.87
C GLU A 38 -7.25 -11.36 -77.23
N ASN A 39 -6.16 -11.13 -76.51
CA ASN A 39 -5.40 -12.18 -75.84
C ASN A 39 -5.96 -12.55 -74.45
N LEU A 40 -6.97 -11.84 -73.93
CA LEU A 40 -7.61 -12.19 -72.65
C LEU A 40 -8.47 -13.44 -72.81
N GLN A 41 -8.16 -14.50 -72.05
CA GLN A 41 -8.97 -15.73 -71.98
C GLN A 41 -9.93 -15.74 -70.78
N GLU A 42 -9.84 -14.72 -69.92
CA GLU A 42 -10.56 -14.61 -68.66
C GLU A 42 -11.62 -13.51 -68.70
N ASP A 43 -12.77 -13.75 -68.06
CA ASP A 43 -13.89 -12.80 -68.01
C ASP A 43 -13.68 -11.71 -66.94
N ASP A 44 -13.14 -12.09 -65.78
CA ASP A 44 -12.61 -11.19 -64.78
C ASP A 44 -11.09 -11.14 -64.93
N LEU A 45 -10.51 -9.94 -64.98
CA LEU A 45 -9.06 -9.80 -65.13
C LEU A 45 -8.34 -10.35 -63.89
N SER A 46 -7.40 -11.28 -64.10
CA SER A 46 -6.48 -11.73 -63.06
C SER A 46 -5.59 -10.57 -62.59
N PRO A 47 -4.98 -10.69 -61.39
CA PRO A 47 -4.03 -9.69 -60.90
C PRO A 47 -2.90 -9.39 -61.90
N SER A 48 -2.36 -10.42 -62.56
CA SER A 48 -1.32 -10.27 -63.59
C SER A 48 -1.80 -9.49 -64.83
N SER A 49 -3.05 -9.70 -65.25
CA SER A 49 -3.66 -8.98 -66.36
C SER A 49 -4.01 -7.53 -65.99
N LEU A 50 -4.39 -7.26 -64.74
CA LEU A 50 -4.60 -5.91 -64.25
C LEU A 50 -3.31 -5.08 -64.26
N VAL A 51 -2.17 -5.65 -63.86
CA VAL A 51 -0.87 -4.97 -63.94
C VAL A 51 -0.49 -4.68 -65.39
N LYS A 52 -0.67 -5.66 -66.30
CA LYS A 52 -0.43 -5.45 -67.75
C LYS A 52 -1.32 -4.34 -68.31
N LEU A 53 -2.60 -4.32 -67.96
CA LEU A 53 -3.51 -3.25 -68.35
C LEU A 53 -3.04 -1.90 -67.80
N ALA A 54 -2.66 -1.82 -66.52
CA ALA A 54 -2.15 -0.60 -65.89
C ALA A 54 -0.91 -0.07 -66.62
N LEU A 55 0.04 -0.94 -67.01
CA LEU A 55 1.24 -0.59 -67.77
C LEU A 55 0.89 -0.01 -69.16
N ILE A 56 -0.04 -0.64 -69.89
CA ILE A 56 -0.51 -0.15 -71.19
C ILE A 56 -1.15 1.23 -71.04
N LEU A 57 -1.95 1.41 -70.01
CA LEU A 57 -2.68 2.64 -69.76
C LEU A 57 -1.75 3.82 -69.41
N ILE A 58 -0.75 3.61 -68.54
CA ILE A 58 0.23 4.66 -68.18
C ILE A 58 1.20 4.98 -69.33
N GLY A 59 1.46 4.02 -70.24
CA GLY A 59 2.32 4.19 -71.42
C GLY A 59 1.81 5.20 -72.45
N LYS A 60 0.57 5.70 -72.31
CA LYS A 60 0.03 6.75 -73.17
C LYS A 60 0.59 8.13 -72.81
N ASN A 61 1.37 8.70 -73.73
CA ASN A 61 2.01 10.02 -73.57
C ASN A 61 1.02 11.20 -73.66
N THR A 62 -0.03 11.10 -74.47
CA THR A 62 -1.04 12.16 -74.66
C THR A 62 -2.34 11.82 -73.93
N ARG A 63 -2.47 12.31 -72.69
CA ARG A 63 -3.56 11.98 -71.75
C ARG A 63 -4.71 13.00 -71.73
N THR A 64 -4.89 13.75 -72.80
CA THR A 64 -5.91 14.82 -72.90
C THR A 64 -7.29 14.26 -73.24
N GLU A 65 -8.35 14.85 -72.68
CA GLU A 65 -9.74 14.48 -73.01
C GLU A 65 -10.19 14.96 -74.40
N GLU A 66 -9.37 15.75 -75.07
CA GLU A 66 -9.68 16.29 -76.41
C GLU A 66 -9.67 15.19 -77.49
N SER A 67 -8.99 14.07 -77.23
CA SER A 67 -8.93 12.94 -78.15
C SER A 67 -9.81 11.79 -77.68
N ALA A 68 -10.48 11.10 -78.62
CA ALA A 68 -11.29 9.91 -78.32
C ALA A 68 -10.46 8.83 -77.59
N SER A 69 -9.21 8.62 -77.99
CA SER A 69 -8.32 7.67 -77.30
C SER A 69 -7.94 8.13 -75.90
N GLY A 70 -7.79 9.44 -75.67
CA GLY A 70 -7.57 10.00 -74.34
C GLY A 70 -8.78 9.84 -73.43
N LYS A 71 -10.00 10.05 -73.93
CA LYS A 71 -11.24 9.76 -73.19
C LYS A 71 -11.36 8.28 -72.81
N THR A 72 -11.10 7.38 -73.77
CA THR A 72 -11.12 5.92 -73.54
C THR A 72 -10.13 5.51 -72.47
N PHE A 73 -8.86 5.92 -72.60
CA PHE A 73 -7.83 5.57 -71.63
C PHE A 73 -8.11 6.20 -70.26
N LYS A 74 -8.60 7.44 -70.19
CA LYS A 74 -9.00 8.07 -68.94
C LYS A 74 -10.13 7.31 -68.26
N GLY A 75 -11.13 6.84 -69.01
CA GLY A 75 -12.21 6.02 -68.48
C GLY A 75 -11.73 4.73 -67.83
N LEU A 76 -10.80 4.02 -68.48
CA LEU A 76 -10.21 2.78 -67.95
C LEU A 76 -9.27 3.05 -66.77
N VAL A 77 -8.45 4.09 -66.85
CA VAL A 77 -7.54 4.51 -65.77
C VAL A 77 -8.30 4.93 -64.52
N ASN A 78 -9.42 5.63 -64.65
CA ASN A 78 -10.23 6.03 -63.51
C ASN A 78 -10.79 4.82 -62.74
N LYS A 79 -11.01 3.69 -63.41
CA LYS A 79 -11.40 2.43 -62.76
C LYS A 79 -10.25 1.77 -61.97
N LEU A 80 -9.01 2.19 -62.21
CA LEU A 80 -7.82 1.76 -61.49
C LEU A 80 -7.23 2.87 -60.60
N GLY A 81 -8.00 3.94 -60.35
CA GLY A 81 -7.60 4.98 -59.43
C GLY A 81 -6.99 6.26 -60.01
N GLY A 82 -6.93 6.38 -61.33
CA GLY A 82 -6.42 7.59 -61.99
C GLY A 82 -4.93 7.50 -62.38
N TYR A 83 -4.51 8.35 -63.31
CA TYR A 83 -3.13 8.36 -63.83
C TYR A 83 -2.12 8.65 -62.72
N GLU A 84 -2.44 9.62 -61.86
CA GLU A 84 -1.56 10.03 -60.77
C GLU A 84 -1.25 8.88 -59.80
N ALA A 85 -2.26 8.07 -59.42
CA ALA A 85 -2.05 6.94 -58.52
C ALA A 85 -1.13 5.87 -59.14
N LEU A 86 -1.40 5.49 -60.39
CA LEU A 86 -0.63 4.47 -61.11
C LEU A 86 0.79 4.93 -61.43
N ASP A 87 0.98 6.18 -61.85
CA ASP A 87 2.31 6.76 -62.08
C ASP A 87 3.13 6.81 -60.79
N THR A 88 2.48 7.17 -59.67
CA THR A 88 3.14 7.21 -58.36
C THR A 88 3.64 5.83 -57.95
N LEU A 89 2.82 4.77 -58.09
CA LEU A 89 3.24 3.39 -57.84
C LEU A 89 4.32 2.92 -58.82
N TYR A 90 4.19 3.24 -60.11
CA TYR A 90 5.15 2.84 -61.14
C TYR A 90 6.53 3.47 -60.90
N ALA A 91 6.59 4.77 -60.62
CA ALA A 91 7.83 5.48 -60.29
C ALA A 91 8.53 4.91 -59.06
N ALA A 92 7.77 4.41 -58.08
CA ALA A 92 8.31 3.77 -56.87
C ALA A 92 8.62 2.27 -57.03
N LYS A 93 8.45 1.69 -58.24
CA LYS A 93 8.54 0.23 -58.50
C LYS A 93 7.59 -0.60 -57.63
N GLN A 94 6.44 -0.04 -57.28
CA GLN A 94 5.39 -0.65 -56.45
C GLN A 94 4.12 -0.96 -57.24
N LEU A 95 4.17 -0.99 -58.58
CA LEU A 95 3.06 -1.41 -59.43
C LEU A 95 2.96 -2.95 -59.46
N THR A 96 2.69 -3.55 -58.31
CA THR A 96 2.56 -5.01 -58.11
C THR A 96 1.12 -5.48 -58.29
N GLU A 97 0.94 -6.80 -58.43
CA GLU A 97 -0.38 -7.42 -58.55
C GLU A 97 -1.33 -7.04 -57.41
N ASP A 98 -0.87 -7.18 -56.15
CA ASP A 98 -1.70 -6.88 -54.97
C ASP A 98 -2.06 -5.38 -54.90
N ASN A 99 -1.13 -4.47 -55.22
CA ASN A 99 -1.37 -3.03 -55.15
C ASN A 99 -2.36 -2.56 -56.23
N VAL A 100 -2.26 -3.09 -57.46
CA VAL A 100 -3.19 -2.73 -58.54
C VAL A 100 -4.60 -3.29 -58.27
N VAL A 101 -4.70 -4.51 -57.75
CA VAL A 101 -5.99 -5.09 -57.31
C VAL A 101 -6.61 -4.24 -56.20
N PHE A 102 -5.81 -3.78 -55.24
CA PHE A 102 -6.29 -2.92 -54.16
C PHE A 102 -6.82 -1.58 -54.67
N LEU A 103 -6.10 -0.91 -55.60
CA LEU A 103 -6.58 0.34 -56.20
C LEU A 103 -7.84 0.16 -57.06
N GLU A 104 -7.99 -0.99 -57.73
CA GLU A 104 -9.20 -1.31 -58.51
C GLU A 104 -10.46 -1.41 -57.65
N ARG A 105 -10.30 -1.84 -56.39
CA ARG A 105 -11.38 -1.90 -55.40
C ARG A 105 -11.68 -0.54 -54.76
N HIS A 106 -10.69 0.36 -54.73
CA HIS A 106 -10.78 1.70 -54.12
C HIS A 106 -10.44 2.83 -55.11
N PRO A 107 -11.15 2.94 -56.25
CA PRO A 107 -10.77 3.85 -57.33
C PRO A 107 -10.90 5.33 -56.97
N ASN A 108 -11.78 5.70 -56.02
CA ASN A 108 -11.99 7.10 -55.65
C ASN A 108 -10.91 7.60 -54.68
N GLU A 109 -10.35 6.72 -53.86
CA GLU A 109 -9.36 7.00 -52.82
C GLU A 109 -7.92 6.77 -53.30
N ALA A 110 -7.76 6.09 -54.43
CA ALA A 110 -6.49 5.61 -54.96
C ALA A 110 -5.37 6.66 -55.05
N LYS A 111 -5.71 7.89 -55.45
CA LYS A 111 -4.75 9.02 -55.51
C LYS A 111 -4.12 9.31 -54.14
N ALA A 112 -4.89 9.21 -53.06
CA ALA A 112 -4.41 9.40 -51.71
C ALA A 112 -3.78 8.13 -51.12
N LEU A 113 -4.23 6.93 -51.54
CA LEU A 113 -3.69 5.65 -51.09
C LEU A 113 -2.30 5.34 -51.68
N ALA A 114 -2.05 5.69 -52.95
CA ALA A 114 -0.80 5.32 -53.63
C ALA A 114 0.48 5.80 -52.90
N PRO A 115 0.60 7.05 -52.43
CA PRO A 115 1.73 7.48 -51.62
C PRO A 115 1.88 6.71 -50.29
N LEU A 116 0.76 6.33 -49.65
CA LEU A 116 0.75 5.59 -48.39
C LEU A 116 1.19 4.14 -48.58
N ILE A 117 0.72 3.47 -49.64
CA ILE A 117 1.16 2.12 -50.04
C ILE A 117 2.69 2.10 -50.22
N ILE A 118 3.26 3.11 -50.88
CA ILE A 118 4.70 3.21 -51.08
C ILE A 118 5.44 3.38 -49.76
N SER A 119 4.92 4.22 -48.87
CA SER A 119 5.51 4.43 -47.53
C SER A 119 5.53 3.14 -46.72
N ILE A 120 4.45 2.36 -46.75
CA ILE A 120 4.37 1.05 -46.08
C ILE A 120 5.33 0.04 -46.75
N ALA A 121 5.38 0.01 -48.08
CA ALA A 121 6.19 -0.94 -48.85
C ALA A 121 7.72 -0.71 -48.76
N LYS A 122 8.16 0.52 -48.46
CA LYS A 122 9.58 0.86 -48.28
C LYS A 122 10.16 0.37 -46.94
N ASN A 123 9.33 -0.18 -46.06
CA ASN A 123 9.75 -0.61 -44.74
C ASN A 123 10.40 -2.01 -44.78
N PRO A 124 11.53 -2.27 -44.07
CA PRO A 124 12.22 -3.57 -44.06
C PRO A 124 11.38 -4.76 -43.56
N MET A 125 10.25 -4.55 -42.86
CA MET A 125 9.27 -5.60 -42.55
C MET A 125 8.11 -5.71 -43.56
N GLY A 126 8.19 -5.02 -44.71
CA GLY A 126 7.19 -5.02 -45.79
C GLY A 126 7.00 -6.35 -46.52
N SER A 127 7.52 -7.46 -46.00
CA SER A 127 7.36 -8.81 -46.55
C SER A 127 5.93 -9.34 -46.52
N ASP A 128 5.00 -8.63 -45.85
CA ASP A 128 3.59 -9.02 -45.79
C ASP A 128 2.64 -7.85 -46.13
N LEU A 129 3.05 -6.97 -47.05
CA LEU A 129 2.21 -5.87 -47.56
C LEU A 129 0.82 -6.37 -47.98
N LYS A 130 0.76 -7.54 -48.64
CA LYS A 130 -0.48 -8.22 -49.01
C LYS A 130 -1.41 -8.46 -47.82
N LYS A 131 -0.86 -8.96 -46.71
CA LYS A 131 -1.62 -9.17 -45.47
C LYS A 131 -2.10 -7.84 -44.89
N THR A 132 -1.24 -6.82 -44.86
CA THR A 132 -1.62 -5.46 -44.40
C THR A 132 -2.77 -4.87 -45.22
N LEU A 133 -2.69 -4.96 -46.56
CA LEU A 133 -3.76 -4.52 -47.45
C LEU A 133 -5.06 -5.30 -47.16
N SER A 134 -4.98 -6.63 -47.04
CA SER A 134 -6.17 -7.46 -46.76
C SER A 134 -6.82 -7.20 -45.40
N ILE A 135 -6.02 -6.81 -44.40
CA ILE A 135 -6.51 -6.40 -43.07
C ILE A 135 -7.21 -5.05 -43.20
N ALA A 136 -6.64 -4.09 -43.91
CA ALA A 136 -7.22 -2.77 -44.06
C ALA A 136 -8.49 -2.76 -44.93
N GLU A 137 -8.59 -3.62 -45.95
CA GLU A 137 -9.77 -3.75 -46.83
C GLU A 137 -11.06 -4.18 -46.10
N LYS A 138 -10.98 -4.72 -44.88
CA LYS A 138 -12.16 -5.05 -44.08
C LYS A 138 -12.88 -3.82 -43.51
N ILE A 139 -12.25 -2.64 -43.60
CA ILE A 139 -12.81 -1.35 -43.19
C ILE A 139 -13.78 -0.87 -44.26
N LYS A 140 -15.07 -0.81 -43.93
CA LYS A 140 -16.14 -0.51 -44.89
C LYS A 140 -16.25 0.98 -45.24
N ASN A 141 -15.74 1.88 -44.39
CA ASN A 141 -15.81 3.32 -44.60
C ASN A 141 -14.53 3.86 -45.28
N PRO A 142 -14.64 4.54 -46.44
CA PRO A 142 -13.50 5.11 -47.14
C PRO A 142 -12.66 6.12 -46.35
N HIS A 143 -13.29 6.93 -45.49
CA HIS A 143 -12.57 7.90 -44.66
C HIS A 143 -11.74 7.20 -43.57
N GLU A 144 -12.28 6.12 -43.00
CA GLU A 144 -11.61 5.28 -42.01
C GLU A 144 -10.45 4.51 -42.63
N LEU A 145 -10.65 3.94 -43.83
CA LEU A 145 -9.59 3.28 -44.60
C LEU A 145 -8.39 4.24 -44.77
N MET A 146 -8.66 5.49 -45.14
CA MET A 146 -7.62 6.50 -45.29
C MET A 146 -6.95 6.87 -43.95
N ALA A 147 -7.70 6.95 -42.86
CA ALA A 147 -7.14 7.19 -41.52
C ALA A 147 -6.22 6.05 -41.08
N VAL A 148 -6.66 4.79 -41.24
CA VAL A 148 -5.87 3.61 -40.90
C VAL A 148 -4.60 3.53 -41.75
N PHE A 149 -4.67 3.82 -43.06
CA PHE A 149 -3.47 3.85 -43.90
C PHE A 149 -2.49 4.97 -43.54
N LYS A 150 -2.98 6.14 -43.09
CA LYS A 150 -2.13 7.22 -42.60
C LYS A 150 -1.43 6.81 -41.30
N GLU A 151 -2.18 6.26 -40.35
CA GLU A 151 -1.60 5.77 -39.09
C GLU A 151 -0.65 4.60 -39.34
N LEU A 152 -1.00 3.64 -40.20
CA LEU A 152 -0.10 2.56 -40.60
C LEU A 152 1.17 3.06 -41.27
N ALA A 153 1.10 4.13 -42.09
CA ALA A 153 2.27 4.74 -42.68
C ALA A 153 3.14 5.50 -41.66
N LEU A 154 2.54 6.06 -40.60
CA LEU A 154 3.23 6.76 -39.51
C LEU A 154 3.86 5.80 -38.48
N VAL A 155 3.15 4.71 -38.17
CA VAL A 155 3.47 3.71 -37.13
C VAL A 155 4.07 2.43 -37.75
N ALA A 156 4.46 2.48 -39.03
CA ALA A 156 4.95 1.34 -39.82
C ALA A 156 6.16 0.61 -39.20
N HIS A 157 6.70 1.06 -38.08
CA HIS A 157 7.89 0.52 -37.43
C HIS A 157 7.66 -0.76 -36.61
N SER A 158 6.42 -1.23 -36.37
CA SER A 158 6.20 -2.40 -35.51
C SER A 158 5.23 -3.47 -36.07
N TYR A 159 5.71 -4.73 -36.12
CA TYR A 159 4.90 -5.94 -36.35
C TYR A 159 3.65 -6.02 -35.44
N HIS A 160 3.74 -5.43 -34.24
CA HIS A 160 2.68 -5.41 -33.23
C HIS A 160 1.44 -4.64 -33.69
N THR A 161 1.60 -3.53 -34.41
CA THR A 161 0.47 -2.74 -34.92
C THR A 161 -0.36 -3.54 -35.94
N ILE A 162 0.30 -4.27 -36.83
CA ILE A 162 -0.36 -5.13 -37.82
C ILE A 162 -1.14 -6.25 -37.12
N ASN A 163 -0.54 -6.85 -36.08
CA ASN A 163 -1.17 -7.92 -35.34
C ASN A 163 -2.38 -7.43 -34.51
N ILE A 164 -2.31 -6.23 -33.92
CA ILE A 164 -3.46 -5.59 -33.26
C ILE A 164 -4.62 -5.45 -34.26
N LEU A 165 -4.39 -4.85 -35.42
CA LEU A 165 -5.43 -4.65 -36.43
C LEU A 165 -6.03 -5.98 -36.92
N PHE A 166 -5.19 -7.00 -37.05
CA PHE A 166 -5.66 -8.35 -37.38
C PHE A 166 -6.63 -8.90 -36.34
N LEU A 167 -6.26 -8.85 -35.05
CA LEU A 167 -7.11 -9.29 -33.93
C LEU A 167 -8.41 -8.47 -33.86
N LEU A 168 -8.33 -7.14 -33.99
CA LEU A 168 -9.52 -6.29 -34.00
C LEU A 168 -10.48 -6.64 -35.14
N ASN A 169 -9.96 -6.96 -36.32
CA ASN A 169 -10.79 -7.40 -37.44
C ASN A 169 -11.42 -8.78 -37.23
N GLN A 170 -10.75 -9.70 -36.55
CA GLN A 170 -11.33 -11.01 -36.22
C GLN A 170 -12.56 -10.86 -35.31
N HIS A 171 -12.52 -9.88 -34.41
CA HIS A 171 -13.61 -9.59 -33.46
C HIS A 171 -14.58 -8.49 -33.92
N ASN A 172 -14.43 -7.96 -35.14
CA ASN A 172 -15.22 -6.84 -35.68
C ASN A 172 -15.17 -5.55 -34.80
N LEU A 173 -14.03 -5.30 -34.16
CA LEU A 173 -13.79 -4.15 -33.27
C LEU A 173 -12.94 -3.04 -33.91
N ASN A 174 -12.62 -3.16 -35.19
CA ASN A 174 -11.99 -2.10 -35.96
C ASN A 174 -13.04 -1.03 -36.32
N THR A 175 -13.41 -0.22 -35.33
CA THR A 175 -14.49 0.78 -35.41
C THR A 175 -13.98 2.20 -35.19
N ASP A 176 -14.81 3.18 -35.57
CA ASP A 176 -14.60 4.62 -35.32
C ASP A 176 -14.37 4.98 -33.84
N GLU A 177 -14.83 4.13 -32.92
CA GLU A 177 -14.64 4.37 -31.48
C GLU A 177 -13.24 3.94 -31.00
N VAL A 178 -12.71 2.86 -31.56
CA VAL A 178 -11.46 2.21 -31.11
C VAL A 178 -10.23 2.81 -31.78
N MET A 179 -10.30 3.06 -33.09
CA MET A 179 -9.16 3.52 -33.88
C MET A 179 -8.56 4.84 -33.39
N PRO A 180 -9.35 5.84 -32.95
CA PRO A 180 -8.79 7.08 -32.40
C PRO A 180 -8.10 6.91 -31.04
N LEU A 181 -8.40 5.83 -30.30
CA LEU A 181 -7.81 5.51 -29.01
C LEU A 181 -6.47 4.76 -29.14
N LEU A 182 -6.24 4.08 -30.26
CA LEU A 182 -4.97 3.43 -30.60
C LEU A 182 -3.89 4.46 -31.02
N LYS A 183 -3.44 5.27 -30.07
CA LYS A 183 -2.38 6.27 -30.26
C LYS A 183 -1.34 6.14 -29.17
N GLY A 184 -0.06 6.15 -29.53
CA GLY A 184 1.01 6.05 -28.52
C GLY A 184 2.39 5.84 -29.11
N SER A 185 3.35 5.57 -28.23
CA SER A 185 4.71 5.15 -28.62
C SER A 185 4.75 3.68 -29.04
N ASP A 186 5.84 3.25 -29.67
CA ASP A 186 6.03 1.83 -30.03
C ASP A 186 5.89 0.89 -28.82
N GLN A 187 6.36 1.30 -27.64
CA GLN A 187 6.20 0.54 -26.39
C GLN A 187 4.73 0.35 -26.00
N HIS A 188 3.89 1.36 -26.22
CA HIS A 188 2.46 1.23 -25.98
C HIS A 188 1.84 0.17 -26.90
N PHE A 189 2.15 0.19 -28.20
CA PHE A 189 1.67 -0.83 -29.14
C PHE A 189 2.15 -2.24 -28.82
N ILE A 190 3.40 -2.40 -28.37
CA ILE A 190 3.92 -3.70 -27.91
C ILE A 190 3.04 -4.27 -26.80
N ILE A 191 2.76 -3.46 -25.76
CA ILE A 191 2.02 -3.94 -24.58
C ILE A 191 0.55 -4.18 -24.92
N ILE A 192 -0.10 -3.30 -25.69
CA ILE A 192 -1.48 -3.54 -26.16
C ILE A 192 -1.58 -4.84 -26.94
N ASN A 193 -0.66 -5.07 -27.87
CA ASN A 193 -0.61 -6.33 -28.62
C ASN A 193 -0.48 -7.53 -27.68
N GLN A 194 0.39 -7.44 -26.67
CA GLN A 194 0.57 -8.51 -25.69
C GLN A 194 -0.70 -8.77 -24.87
N ILE A 195 -1.43 -7.73 -24.46
CA ILE A 195 -2.72 -7.85 -23.76
C ILE A 195 -3.74 -8.57 -24.64
N LEU A 196 -3.91 -8.12 -25.89
CA LEU A 196 -4.90 -8.72 -26.81
C LEU A 196 -4.57 -10.18 -27.14
N VAL A 197 -3.30 -10.50 -27.39
CA VAL A 197 -2.88 -11.89 -27.60
C VAL A 197 -3.15 -12.74 -26.37
N THR A 198 -2.92 -12.21 -25.16
CA THR A 198 -3.20 -12.94 -23.92
C THR A 198 -4.70 -13.19 -23.75
N LEU A 199 -5.55 -12.22 -24.06
CA LEU A 199 -7.01 -12.41 -24.04
C LEU A 199 -7.46 -13.43 -25.09
N GLU A 200 -6.89 -13.37 -26.30
CA GLU A 200 -7.19 -14.32 -27.38
C GLU A 200 -6.82 -15.75 -26.98
N GLU A 201 -5.69 -15.94 -26.31
CA GLU A 201 -5.24 -17.27 -25.88
C GLU A 201 -6.09 -17.83 -24.74
N ILE A 202 -6.52 -16.99 -23.79
CA ILE A 202 -7.21 -17.45 -22.58
C ILE A 202 -8.73 -17.50 -22.77
N ASN A 203 -9.33 -16.42 -23.25
CA ASN A 203 -10.76 -16.34 -23.48
C ASN A 203 -11.13 -15.27 -24.54
N PRO A 204 -11.24 -15.66 -25.83
CA PRO A 204 -11.57 -14.75 -26.92
C PRO A 204 -12.89 -13.98 -26.74
N SER A 205 -13.84 -14.52 -25.96
CA SER A 205 -15.14 -13.85 -25.78
C SER A 205 -15.05 -12.55 -24.97
N LEU A 206 -13.93 -12.32 -24.27
CA LEU A 206 -13.66 -11.10 -23.52
C LEU A 206 -13.16 -9.95 -24.41
N ILE A 207 -12.80 -10.23 -25.67
CA ILE A 207 -12.42 -9.20 -26.63
C ILE A 207 -13.70 -8.56 -27.17
N THR A 208 -14.25 -7.66 -26.35
CA THR A 208 -15.48 -6.92 -26.63
C THR A 208 -15.17 -5.42 -26.75
N LEU A 209 -16.06 -4.67 -27.39
CA LEU A 209 -15.92 -3.22 -27.54
C LEU A 209 -15.74 -2.50 -26.17
N PRO A 210 -16.56 -2.77 -25.13
CA PRO A 210 -16.37 -2.13 -23.83
C PRO A 210 -15.01 -2.44 -23.18
N ASN A 211 -14.60 -3.71 -23.20
CA ASN A 211 -13.34 -4.13 -22.57
C ASN A 211 -12.14 -3.53 -23.30
N LEU A 212 -12.15 -3.53 -24.63
CA LEU A 212 -11.10 -2.93 -25.43
C LEU A 212 -11.00 -1.42 -25.18
N THR A 213 -12.13 -0.71 -25.17
CA THR A 213 -12.17 0.71 -24.87
C THR A 213 -11.60 1.02 -23.47
N ASN A 214 -11.88 0.17 -22.47
CA ASN A 214 -11.30 0.32 -21.14
C ASN A 214 -9.78 0.06 -21.13
N ILE A 215 -9.33 -1.03 -21.76
CA ILE A 215 -7.90 -1.38 -21.86
C ILE A 215 -7.09 -0.23 -22.46
N LEU A 216 -7.57 0.35 -23.57
CA LEU A 216 -6.89 1.44 -24.26
C LEU A 216 -6.84 2.76 -23.47
N LYS A 217 -7.71 2.91 -22.45
CA LYS A 217 -7.77 4.11 -21.59
C LYS A 217 -6.93 3.99 -20.32
N LEU A 218 -6.35 2.82 -20.02
CA LEU A 218 -5.51 2.60 -18.84
C LEU A 218 -4.22 3.43 -18.93
N LYS A 219 -3.67 3.88 -17.80
CA LYS A 219 -2.33 4.48 -17.78
C LYS A 219 -1.22 3.43 -17.66
N HIS A 220 -1.46 2.37 -16.89
CA HIS A 220 -0.45 1.37 -16.51
C HIS A 220 -0.63 0.02 -17.21
N HIS A 221 -0.51 -0.01 -18.53
CA HIS A 221 -0.73 -1.21 -19.34
C HIS A 221 0.18 -2.40 -18.97
N TYR A 222 1.43 -2.14 -18.57
CA TYR A 222 2.38 -3.21 -18.21
C TYR A 222 1.91 -3.98 -16.96
N ASP A 223 1.57 -3.27 -15.88
CA ASP A 223 1.09 -3.88 -14.65
C ASP A 223 -0.26 -4.60 -14.87
N PHE A 224 -1.15 -4.00 -15.67
CA PHE A 224 -2.40 -4.65 -16.08
C PHE A 224 -2.14 -5.97 -16.82
N HIS A 225 -1.21 -5.99 -17.79
CA HIS A 225 -0.85 -7.21 -18.51
C HIS A 225 -0.29 -8.29 -17.58
N ALA A 226 0.55 -7.91 -16.63
CA ALA A 226 1.10 -8.82 -15.64
C ALA A 226 0.01 -9.43 -14.76
N LEU A 227 -0.94 -8.61 -14.28
CA LEU A 227 -2.10 -9.09 -13.49
C LEU A 227 -3.01 -10.00 -14.32
N LEU A 228 -3.27 -9.66 -15.58
CA LEU A 228 -4.11 -10.45 -16.48
C LEU A 228 -3.57 -11.87 -16.69
N LYS A 229 -2.24 -12.04 -16.71
CA LYS A 229 -1.61 -13.37 -16.82
C LYS A 229 -1.73 -14.21 -15.55
N ILE A 230 -1.84 -13.55 -14.41
CA ILE A 230 -1.87 -14.20 -13.09
C ILE A 230 -3.30 -14.58 -12.71
N LEU A 231 -4.25 -13.68 -12.98
CA LEU A 231 -5.66 -13.82 -12.64
C LEU A 231 -6.36 -14.53 -13.80
N SER A 232 -6.95 -15.72 -13.58
CA SER A 232 -7.76 -16.41 -14.60
C SER A 232 -8.85 -15.48 -15.13
N PRO A 233 -8.73 -14.92 -16.35
CA PRO A 233 -9.55 -13.81 -16.78
C PRO A 233 -10.95 -14.28 -17.16
N ASP A 234 -11.93 -13.75 -16.45
CA ASP A 234 -13.34 -13.72 -16.79
C ASP A 234 -13.84 -12.26 -16.79
N GLN A 235 -15.11 -12.03 -17.12
CA GLN A 235 -15.65 -10.68 -17.18
C GLN A 235 -15.65 -10.00 -15.80
N GLU A 236 -15.87 -10.75 -14.72
CA GLU A 236 -15.88 -10.21 -13.35
C GLU A 236 -14.49 -9.75 -12.90
N THR A 237 -13.45 -10.51 -13.26
CA THR A 237 -12.05 -10.16 -13.05
C THR A 237 -11.68 -8.91 -13.84
N LEU A 238 -12.08 -8.83 -15.11
CA LEU A 238 -11.86 -7.65 -15.93
C LEU A 238 -12.57 -6.42 -15.38
N ASP A 239 -13.85 -6.56 -15.00
CA ASP A 239 -14.62 -5.48 -14.39
C ASP A 239 -13.95 -4.98 -13.11
N SER A 240 -13.46 -5.89 -12.26
CA SER A 240 -12.70 -5.54 -11.06
C SER A 240 -11.41 -4.79 -11.41
N LEU A 241 -10.66 -5.25 -12.41
CA LEU A 241 -9.44 -4.59 -12.87
C LEU A 241 -9.70 -3.21 -13.49
N PHE A 242 -10.83 -3.02 -14.18
CA PHE A 242 -11.21 -1.73 -14.73
C PHE A 242 -11.71 -0.78 -13.64
N GLN A 243 -12.44 -1.28 -12.65
CA GLN A 243 -12.94 -0.49 -11.51
C GLN A 243 -11.84 0.04 -10.60
N SER A 244 -10.77 -0.73 -10.36
CA SER A 244 -9.60 -0.23 -9.61
C SER A 244 -8.87 0.91 -10.34
N GLY A 245 -9.10 1.06 -11.65
CA GLY A 245 -8.57 2.17 -12.45
C GLY A 245 -7.03 2.22 -12.43
N ASP A 246 -6.45 3.41 -12.38
CA ASP A 246 -5.00 3.59 -12.26
C ASP A 246 -4.50 3.59 -10.79
N ASN A 247 -5.31 3.13 -9.83
CA ASN A 247 -4.89 3.09 -8.42
C ASN A 247 -3.91 1.96 -8.12
N TYR A 248 -3.48 1.21 -9.14
CA TYR A 248 -2.44 0.22 -9.01
C TYR A 248 -1.14 0.86 -8.55
N THR A 249 -0.53 0.26 -7.55
CA THR A 249 0.84 0.60 -7.18
C THR A 249 1.80 -0.14 -8.12
N LEU A 250 2.85 0.52 -8.59
CA LEU A 250 3.90 -0.11 -9.40
C LEU A 250 4.42 -1.37 -8.68
N GLY A 251 4.39 -2.52 -9.36
CA GLY A 251 4.86 -3.78 -8.79
C GLY A 251 3.84 -4.55 -7.95
N GLN A 252 2.57 -4.13 -7.92
CA GLN A 252 1.50 -4.82 -7.20
C GLN A 252 1.30 -6.28 -7.64
N TYR A 253 1.55 -6.57 -8.92
CA TYR A 253 1.43 -7.90 -9.49
C TYR A 253 2.37 -8.94 -8.86
N TYR A 254 3.52 -8.54 -8.30
CA TYR A 254 4.47 -9.48 -7.69
C TYR A 254 3.84 -10.20 -6.50
N TRP A 255 3.29 -9.44 -5.56
CA TRP A 255 2.73 -10.02 -4.35
C TRP A 255 1.33 -10.61 -4.59
N ILE A 256 0.55 -10.07 -5.54
CA ILE A 256 -0.73 -10.69 -5.95
C ILE A 256 -0.49 -12.07 -6.57
N GLY A 257 0.54 -12.25 -7.40
CA GLY A 257 0.88 -13.56 -7.96
C GLY A 257 1.20 -14.62 -6.91
N GLU A 258 1.88 -14.23 -5.84
CA GLU A 258 2.11 -15.09 -4.69
C GLU A 258 0.79 -15.47 -3.99
N LEU A 259 -0.11 -14.50 -3.74
CA LEU A 259 -1.42 -14.77 -3.12
C LEU A 259 -2.27 -15.72 -3.96
N VAL A 260 -2.34 -15.50 -5.27
CA VAL A 260 -3.09 -16.39 -6.16
C VAL A 260 -2.57 -17.82 -6.09
N THR A 261 -1.25 -17.98 -6.04
CA THR A 261 -0.61 -19.30 -5.86
C THR A 261 -0.94 -19.90 -4.50
N GLN A 262 -0.88 -19.12 -3.43
CA GLN A 262 -1.20 -19.54 -2.07
C GLN A 262 -2.66 -19.98 -1.93
N PHE A 263 -3.61 -19.19 -2.42
CA PHE A 263 -5.04 -19.51 -2.41
C PHE A 263 -5.33 -20.78 -3.20
N LYS A 264 -4.74 -20.91 -4.40
CA LYS A 264 -4.86 -22.13 -5.21
C LYS A 264 -4.34 -23.37 -4.48
N ASN A 265 -3.17 -23.27 -3.83
CA ASN A 265 -2.60 -24.37 -3.05
C ASN A 265 -3.45 -24.75 -1.84
N ALA A 266 -4.10 -23.77 -1.21
CA ALA A 266 -5.02 -23.97 -0.09
C ALA A 266 -6.44 -24.38 -0.52
N SER A 267 -6.72 -24.43 -1.84
CA SER A 267 -8.06 -24.63 -2.40
C SER A 267 -9.09 -23.60 -1.89
N TRP A 268 -8.66 -22.36 -1.71
CA TRP A 268 -9.52 -21.24 -1.32
C TRP A 268 -9.93 -20.41 -2.54
N ASP A 269 -11.14 -19.87 -2.51
CA ASP A 269 -11.63 -18.98 -3.55
C ASP A 269 -10.97 -17.59 -3.41
N PHE A 270 -10.38 -17.11 -4.50
CA PHE A 270 -9.66 -15.84 -4.54
C PHE A 270 -10.57 -14.68 -4.99
N HIS A 271 -11.58 -14.97 -5.83
CA HIS A 271 -12.44 -13.97 -6.46
C HIS A 271 -13.11 -13.00 -5.47
N PRO A 272 -13.67 -13.43 -4.32
CA PRO A 272 -14.36 -12.54 -3.38
C PRO A 272 -13.48 -11.43 -2.81
N TYR A 273 -12.15 -11.58 -2.87
CA TYR A 273 -11.19 -10.66 -2.27
C TYR A 273 -10.51 -9.74 -3.28
N LEU A 274 -10.74 -9.96 -4.58
CA LEU A 274 -10.05 -9.27 -5.67
C LEU A 274 -10.21 -7.75 -5.57
N GLY A 275 -11.42 -7.25 -5.36
CA GLY A 275 -11.67 -5.80 -5.24
C GLY A 275 -10.87 -5.13 -4.11
N ILE A 276 -10.72 -5.80 -2.96
CA ILE A 276 -9.92 -5.29 -1.84
C ILE A 276 -8.43 -5.30 -2.23
N LEU A 277 -7.96 -6.42 -2.79
CA LEU A 277 -6.58 -6.63 -3.20
C LEU A 277 -6.11 -5.63 -4.26
N LEU A 278 -7.00 -5.22 -5.17
CA LEU A 278 -6.71 -4.26 -6.23
C LEU A 278 -6.87 -2.79 -5.78
N SER A 279 -7.32 -2.50 -4.55
CA SER A 279 -7.59 -1.13 -4.08
C SER A 279 -6.35 -0.22 -3.93
N GLY A 280 -5.14 -0.80 -3.96
CA GLY A 280 -3.87 -0.08 -3.82
C GLY A 280 -3.53 0.36 -2.38
N LYS A 281 -4.38 0.03 -1.39
CA LYS A 281 -4.24 0.44 0.02
C LYS A 281 -3.66 -0.64 0.93
N ILE A 282 -3.10 -1.70 0.37
CA ILE A 282 -2.68 -2.89 1.09
C ILE A 282 -1.16 -2.96 1.23
N ASN A 283 -0.70 -3.32 2.43
CA ASN A 283 0.65 -3.81 2.64
C ASN A 283 0.79 -5.27 2.17
N GLY A 284 1.07 -5.46 0.87
CA GLY A 284 1.12 -6.79 0.25
C GLY A 284 2.09 -7.77 0.92
N VAL A 285 3.25 -7.29 1.37
CA VAL A 285 4.25 -8.12 2.07
C VAL A 285 3.71 -8.66 3.39
N ALA A 286 3.05 -7.81 4.18
CA ALA A 286 2.46 -8.22 5.45
C ALA A 286 1.30 -9.22 5.24
N VAL A 287 0.48 -8.99 4.22
CA VAL A 287 -0.61 -9.91 3.84
C VAL A 287 -0.08 -11.26 3.38
N ASN A 288 0.92 -11.32 2.49
CA ASN A 288 1.49 -12.59 2.01
C ASN A 288 2.01 -13.44 3.17
N LYS A 289 2.70 -12.80 4.11
CA LYS A 289 3.18 -13.48 5.32
C LYS A 289 2.01 -14.00 6.16
N ALA A 290 1.00 -13.17 6.40
CA ALA A 290 -0.16 -13.56 7.20
C ALA A 290 -0.98 -14.70 6.56
N ILE A 291 -1.20 -14.66 5.25
CA ILE A 291 -1.90 -15.73 4.52
C ILE A 291 -1.09 -17.03 4.53
N THR A 292 0.24 -16.96 4.36
CA THR A 292 1.11 -18.14 4.49
C THR A 292 0.95 -18.78 5.87
N GLU A 293 1.06 -17.98 6.94
CA GLU A 293 0.87 -18.45 8.32
C GLU A 293 -0.55 -18.98 8.56
N LEU A 294 -1.58 -18.37 7.96
CA LEU A 294 -2.97 -18.82 8.06
C LEU A 294 -3.19 -20.20 7.43
N ILE A 295 -2.57 -20.45 6.27
CA ILE A 295 -2.62 -21.77 5.59
C ILE A 295 -1.99 -22.84 6.49
N GLU A 296 -0.86 -22.54 7.13
CA GLU A 296 -0.18 -23.45 8.05
C GLU A 296 -1.01 -23.77 9.30
N LEU A 297 -1.79 -22.81 9.80
CA LEU A 297 -2.66 -22.98 10.96
C LEU A 297 -3.86 -23.91 10.72
N LYS A 298 -4.21 -24.21 9.47
CA LYS A 298 -5.32 -25.12 9.10
C LYS A 298 -6.62 -24.82 9.87
N VAL A 299 -7.00 -23.54 9.90
CA VAL A 299 -8.24 -23.10 10.56
C VAL A 299 -9.48 -23.68 9.87
N ASN A 300 -10.60 -23.77 10.60
CA ASN A 300 -11.89 -24.20 10.04
C ASN A 300 -12.28 -23.30 8.85
N PRO A 301 -12.59 -23.86 7.66
CA PRO A 301 -13.01 -23.10 6.49
C PRO A 301 -14.15 -22.11 6.74
N GLU A 302 -15.08 -22.41 7.66
CA GLU A 302 -16.21 -21.52 8.01
C GLU A 302 -15.78 -20.17 8.60
N LEU A 303 -14.55 -20.10 9.15
CA LEU A 303 -14.01 -18.87 9.74
C LEU A 303 -13.20 -18.03 8.74
N LEU A 304 -12.82 -18.60 7.59
CA LEU A 304 -12.04 -17.88 6.56
C LEU A 304 -12.75 -16.63 6.03
N PRO A 305 -14.08 -16.63 5.79
CA PRO A 305 -14.80 -15.43 5.38
C PRO A 305 -14.77 -14.30 6.41
N LEU A 306 -14.51 -14.60 7.68
CA LEU A 306 -14.29 -13.58 8.72
C LEU A 306 -12.80 -13.17 8.76
N ILE A 307 -11.88 -14.13 8.73
CA ILE A 307 -10.45 -13.88 8.94
C ILE A 307 -9.81 -13.14 7.77
N ILE A 308 -10.00 -13.63 6.54
CA ILE A 308 -9.31 -13.11 5.35
C ILE A 308 -9.68 -11.64 5.12
N PRO A 309 -10.96 -11.22 5.06
CA PRO A 309 -11.31 -9.81 4.91
C PRO A 309 -10.75 -8.92 6.01
N THR A 310 -10.70 -9.38 7.27
CA THR A 310 -10.15 -8.57 8.37
C THR A 310 -8.65 -8.32 8.17
N ILE A 311 -7.89 -9.35 7.78
CA ILE A 311 -6.46 -9.22 7.47
C ILE A 311 -6.24 -8.27 6.29
N LEU A 312 -7.02 -8.42 5.21
CA LEU A 312 -6.87 -7.60 4.00
C LEU A 312 -7.20 -6.12 4.27
N ASN A 313 -8.29 -5.83 4.99
CA ASN A 313 -8.70 -4.47 5.31
C ASN A 313 -7.79 -3.79 6.35
N ASN A 314 -7.05 -4.56 7.16
CA ASN A 314 -6.15 -4.07 8.19
C ASN A 314 -4.73 -4.63 7.97
N SER A 315 -4.26 -4.50 6.73
CA SER A 315 -3.00 -5.10 6.28
C SER A 315 -1.76 -4.63 7.06
N HIS A 316 -1.80 -3.45 7.69
CA HIS A 316 -0.71 -2.96 8.53
C HIS A 316 -0.65 -3.64 9.90
N GLU A 317 -1.78 -4.15 10.39
CA GLU A 317 -1.96 -4.85 11.66
C GLU A 317 -2.00 -6.38 11.49
N SER A 318 -1.63 -6.88 10.31
CA SER A 318 -1.68 -8.32 9.99
C SER A 318 -0.87 -9.17 10.97
N ALA A 319 0.25 -8.65 11.50
CA ALA A 319 1.04 -9.36 12.50
C ALA A 319 0.28 -9.55 13.82
N GLN A 320 -0.37 -8.49 14.33
CA GLN A 320 -1.18 -8.53 15.54
C GLN A 320 -2.37 -9.47 15.37
N LEU A 321 -3.06 -9.39 14.22
CA LEU A 321 -4.20 -10.26 13.89
C LEU A 321 -3.79 -11.74 13.84
N MET A 322 -2.62 -12.04 13.26
CA MET A 322 -2.12 -13.42 13.20
C MET A 322 -1.70 -13.94 14.58
N GLU A 323 -1.04 -13.13 15.42
CA GLU A 323 -0.72 -13.54 16.80
C GLU A 323 -1.97 -13.76 17.65
N ALA A 324 -3.00 -12.92 17.46
CA ALA A 324 -4.32 -13.13 18.08
C ALA A 324 -4.94 -14.45 17.64
N LEU A 325 -4.96 -14.73 16.33
CA LEU A 325 -5.50 -15.98 15.78
C LEU A 325 -4.74 -17.20 16.31
N LYS A 326 -3.40 -17.17 16.32
CA LYS A 326 -2.57 -18.25 16.89
C LYS A 326 -2.89 -18.50 18.36
N THR A 327 -3.08 -17.42 19.12
CA THR A 327 -3.43 -17.50 20.56
C THR A 327 -4.77 -18.17 20.76
N LEU A 328 -5.80 -17.75 20.01
CA LEU A 328 -7.14 -18.34 20.10
C LEU A 328 -7.17 -19.78 19.57
N HIS A 329 -6.44 -20.07 18.48
CA HIS A 329 -6.41 -21.40 17.88
C HIS A 329 -5.85 -22.47 18.81
N LYS A 330 -4.82 -22.14 19.60
CA LYS A 330 -4.23 -23.06 20.61
C LYS A 330 -5.23 -23.52 21.67
N GLU A 331 -6.29 -22.75 21.93
CA GLU A 331 -7.23 -22.98 23.03
C GLU A 331 -8.59 -23.51 22.55
N GLY A 332 -8.71 -23.83 21.27
CA GLY A 332 -9.99 -24.17 20.64
C GLY A 332 -10.68 -22.90 20.15
N LEU A 333 -10.36 -22.52 18.91
CA LEU A 333 -10.82 -21.30 18.25
C LEU A 333 -12.35 -21.16 18.31
N ASP A 334 -12.82 -20.14 19.06
CA ASP A 334 -14.23 -19.72 19.11
C ASP A 334 -14.45 -18.50 18.20
N GLU A 335 -15.49 -18.55 17.36
CA GLU A 335 -15.89 -17.43 16.49
C GLU A 335 -16.26 -16.18 17.31
N GLY A 336 -16.87 -16.36 18.48
CA GLY A 336 -17.22 -15.26 19.38
C GLY A 336 -15.96 -14.52 19.87
N PHE A 337 -14.95 -15.27 20.32
CA PHE A 337 -13.68 -14.71 20.75
C PHE A 337 -12.92 -14.05 19.61
N LEU A 338 -12.95 -14.68 18.43
CA LEU A 338 -12.33 -14.13 17.22
C LEU A 338 -12.94 -12.77 16.86
N LYS A 339 -14.28 -12.65 16.87
CA LYS A 339 -14.99 -11.38 16.62
C LYS A 339 -14.60 -10.29 17.62
N ILE A 340 -14.44 -10.63 18.90
CA ILE A 340 -14.04 -9.66 19.94
C ILE A 340 -12.60 -9.21 19.71
N ALA A 341 -11.66 -10.15 19.49
CA ALA A 341 -10.26 -9.82 19.26
C ALA A 341 -10.06 -8.99 17.99
N PHE A 342 -10.81 -9.30 16.92
CA PHE A 342 -10.68 -8.64 15.61
C PHE A 342 -11.42 -7.31 15.52
N ALA A 343 -12.25 -6.96 16.51
CA ALA A 343 -12.95 -5.68 16.54
C ALA A 343 -11.98 -4.48 16.55
N ILE A 344 -10.78 -4.66 17.12
CA ILE A 344 -9.76 -3.61 17.23
C ILE A 344 -8.40 -4.20 16.79
N PRO A 345 -8.13 -4.25 15.47
CA PRO A 345 -7.00 -4.98 14.89
C PRO A 345 -5.64 -4.68 15.52
N LYS A 346 -5.38 -3.40 15.82
CA LYS A 346 -4.13 -2.93 16.44
C LYS A 346 -3.81 -3.60 17.78
N PHE A 347 -4.83 -3.99 18.55
CA PHE A 347 -4.69 -4.58 19.88
C PHE A 347 -5.30 -5.98 19.96
N SER A 348 -5.41 -6.66 18.82
CA SER A 348 -6.08 -7.94 18.71
C SER A 348 -5.36 -9.03 19.50
N ASN A 349 -4.03 -8.99 19.58
CA ASN A 349 -3.22 -9.92 20.35
C ASN A 349 -3.42 -9.75 21.87
N GLU A 350 -3.47 -8.50 22.37
CA GLU A 350 -3.76 -8.23 23.78
C GLU A 350 -5.18 -8.70 24.17
N LEU A 351 -6.17 -8.43 23.30
CA LEU A 351 -7.54 -8.88 23.51
C LEU A 351 -7.65 -10.41 23.48
N ALA A 352 -7.04 -11.08 22.51
CA ALA A 352 -7.04 -12.54 22.43
C ALA A 352 -6.40 -13.19 23.67
N ALA A 353 -5.25 -12.68 24.11
CA ALA A 353 -4.60 -13.16 25.31
C ALA A 353 -5.46 -12.95 26.57
N ALA A 354 -6.11 -11.78 26.68
CA ALA A 354 -7.03 -11.47 27.78
C ALA A 354 -8.25 -12.41 27.81
N LEU A 355 -8.85 -12.70 26.66
CA LEU A 355 -9.99 -13.61 26.53
C LEU A 355 -9.61 -15.04 26.96
N VAL A 356 -8.49 -15.55 26.46
CA VAL A 356 -7.96 -16.86 26.84
C VAL A 356 -7.69 -16.92 28.34
N MET A 357 -7.06 -15.89 28.90
CA MET A 357 -6.75 -15.83 30.33
C MET A 357 -8.03 -15.88 31.19
N LEU A 358 -9.04 -15.09 30.84
CA LEU A 358 -10.34 -15.09 31.52
C LEU A 358 -11.10 -16.41 31.38
N GLN A 359 -11.03 -17.04 30.20
CA GLN A 359 -11.65 -18.33 29.95
C GLN A 359 -11.02 -19.43 30.81
N LYS A 360 -9.68 -19.50 30.85
CA LYS A 360 -8.94 -20.47 31.68
C LYS A 360 -9.23 -20.30 33.16
N ALA A 361 -9.32 -19.07 33.63
CA ALA A 361 -9.68 -18.75 35.00
C ALA A 361 -11.18 -18.92 35.32
N LYS A 362 -12.02 -19.31 34.34
CA LYS A 362 -13.48 -19.39 34.46
C LYS A 362 -14.12 -18.06 34.91
N CYS A 363 -13.49 -16.94 34.57
CA CYS A 363 -13.97 -15.59 34.88
C CYS A 363 -14.67 -14.92 33.68
N PHE A 364 -14.62 -15.52 32.48
CA PHE A 364 -15.21 -14.93 31.28
C PHE A 364 -16.74 -14.86 31.36
N ASN A 365 -17.29 -13.65 31.20
CA ASN A 365 -18.71 -13.33 31.03
C ASN A 365 -18.88 -11.99 30.28
N GLU A 366 -20.12 -11.54 30.04
CA GLU A 366 -20.39 -10.28 29.35
C GLU A 366 -19.81 -9.05 30.06
N THR A 367 -19.77 -9.03 31.40
CA THR A 367 -19.17 -7.92 32.14
C THR A 367 -17.67 -7.85 31.92
N THR A 368 -16.95 -8.98 32.03
CA THR A 368 -15.50 -9.01 31.77
C THR A 368 -15.14 -8.72 30.32
N LYS A 369 -15.99 -9.17 29.39
CA LYS A 369 -15.84 -8.87 27.96
C LYS A 369 -15.91 -7.36 27.72
N VAL A 370 -16.92 -6.68 28.25
CA VAL A 370 -17.00 -5.21 28.15
C VAL A 370 -15.79 -4.56 28.84
N TYR A 371 -15.40 -5.07 30.00
CA TYR A 371 -14.30 -4.54 30.80
C TYR A 371 -12.97 -4.47 30.03
N ILE A 372 -12.55 -5.56 29.39
CA ILE A 372 -11.29 -5.61 28.63
C ILE A 372 -11.38 -4.86 27.30
N SER A 373 -12.57 -4.80 26.69
CA SER A 373 -12.79 -4.15 25.40
C SER A 373 -12.84 -2.63 25.47
N LEU A 374 -13.10 -2.04 26.66
CA LEU A 374 -13.10 -0.58 26.84
C LEU A 374 -11.71 0.05 26.72
N ASN A 375 -10.64 -0.68 27.08
CA ASN A 375 -9.26 -0.22 26.99
C ASN A 375 -8.36 -1.34 26.40
N PRO A 376 -8.43 -1.58 25.09
CA PRO A 376 -7.82 -2.75 24.43
C PRO A 376 -6.31 -2.86 24.61
N GLU A 377 -5.60 -1.73 24.60
CA GLU A 377 -4.15 -1.66 24.84
C GLU A 377 -3.74 -2.31 26.18
N TYR A 378 -4.62 -2.28 27.17
CA TYR A 378 -4.39 -2.81 28.52
C TYR A 378 -5.24 -4.06 28.80
N ALA A 379 -5.87 -4.65 27.79
CA ALA A 379 -6.83 -5.75 27.95
C ALA A 379 -6.26 -6.91 28.78
N LEU A 380 -5.01 -7.30 28.52
CA LEU A 380 -4.35 -8.39 29.24
C LEU A 380 -4.17 -8.07 30.73
N GLY A 381 -3.67 -6.86 31.05
CA GLY A 381 -3.51 -6.42 32.43
C GLY A 381 -4.83 -6.28 33.17
N LEU A 382 -5.88 -5.82 32.47
CA LEU A 382 -7.25 -5.73 33.00
C LEU A 382 -7.85 -7.11 33.28
N ALA A 383 -7.62 -8.10 32.40
CA ALA A 383 -8.01 -9.48 32.63
C ALA A 383 -7.32 -10.08 33.86
N GLN A 384 -5.99 -9.92 33.94
CA GLN A 384 -5.20 -10.39 35.08
C GLN A 384 -5.70 -9.75 36.39
N PHE A 385 -5.87 -8.42 36.41
CA PHE A 385 -6.42 -7.72 37.56
C PHE A 385 -7.79 -8.25 37.97
N TRP A 386 -8.68 -8.50 37.00
CA TRP A 386 -10.01 -9.02 37.29
C TRP A 386 -9.96 -10.38 37.98
N ILE A 387 -9.11 -11.28 37.49
CA ILE A 387 -8.91 -12.63 38.04
C ILE A 387 -8.37 -12.53 39.45
N GLU A 388 -7.26 -11.83 39.64
CA GLU A 388 -6.60 -11.72 40.93
C GLU A 388 -7.48 -11.02 41.98
N PHE A 389 -8.19 -9.96 41.59
CA PHE A 389 -9.14 -9.28 42.47
C PHE A 389 -10.33 -10.19 42.84
N SER A 390 -10.80 -11.04 41.91
CA SER A 390 -11.86 -12.01 42.19
C SER A 390 -11.38 -13.12 43.15
N ASN A 391 -10.18 -13.64 42.92
CA ASN A 391 -9.56 -14.68 43.74
C ASN A 391 -9.30 -14.21 45.17
N ALA A 392 -8.99 -12.92 45.35
CA ALA A 392 -8.80 -12.32 46.66
C ALA A 392 -10.09 -12.24 47.49
N GLY A 393 -11.27 -12.46 46.88
CA GLY A 393 -12.55 -12.45 47.58
C GLY A 393 -13.03 -11.07 48.02
N CYS A 394 -12.52 -9.98 47.43
CA CYS A 394 -12.94 -8.62 47.76
C CYS A 394 -14.40 -8.36 47.38
N VAL A 395 -15.18 -7.81 48.31
CA VAL A 395 -16.62 -7.56 48.14
C VAL A 395 -16.86 -6.20 47.48
N ASP A 396 -15.99 -5.22 47.72
CA ASP A 396 -16.11 -3.88 47.14
C ASP A 396 -15.72 -3.85 45.64
N LEU A 397 -16.73 -4.02 44.78
CA LEU A 397 -16.56 -3.99 43.33
C LEU A 397 -16.25 -2.59 42.76
N SER A 398 -16.35 -1.51 43.55
CA SER A 398 -16.11 -0.13 43.07
C SER A 398 -14.68 0.06 42.55
N HIS A 399 -13.72 -0.70 43.08
CA HIS A 399 -12.33 -0.68 42.65
C HIS A 399 -12.11 -1.20 41.23
N ARG A 400 -12.99 -2.07 40.72
CA ARG A 400 -12.94 -2.49 39.31
C ARG A 400 -13.27 -1.32 38.38
N ALA A 401 -14.28 -0.52 38.74
CA ALA A 401 -14.65 0.66 37.99
C ALA A 401 -13.58 1.76 38.06
N GLU A 402 -12.92 1.93 39.20
CA GLU A 402 -11.80 2.88 39.33
C GLU A 402 -10.58 2.44 38.49
N MET A 403 -10.29 1.14 38.43
CA MET A 403 -9.20 0.61 37.61
C MET A 403 -9.43 0.89 36.11
N LEU A 404 -10.67 0.92 35.62
CA LEU A 404 -10.96 1.34 34.24
C LEU A 404 -10.63 2.81 33.96
N LYS A 405 -10.59 3.66 34.99
CA LYS A 405 -10.14 5.05 34.84
C LYS A 405 -8.62 5.16 34.74
N GLN A 406 -7.90 4.10 35.12
CA GLN A 406 -6.43 4.04 35.15
C GLN A 406 -5.91 2.66 34.70
N PRO A 407 -6.27 2.21 33.48
CA PRO A 407 -6.02 0.84 33.03
C PRO A 407 -4.54 0.47 32.95
N GLN A 408 -3.65 1.47 32.79
CA GLN A 408 -2.19 1.29 32.81
C GLN A 408 -1.65 0.75 34.14
N CYS A 409 -2.43 0.84 35.23
CA CYS A 409 -2.06 0.33 36.54
C CYS A 409 -2.43 -1.14 36.74
N ALA A 410 -3.23 -1.73 35.84
CA ALA A 410 -3.91 -3.00 36.08
C ALA A 410 -2.93 -4.17 36.24
N SER A 411 -1.95 -4.33 35.35
CA SER A 411 -0.94 -5.40 35.44
C SER A 411 -0.13 -5.33 36.73
N TYR A 412 0.41 -4.14 37.05
CA TYR A 412 1.20 -3.92 38.27
C TYR A 412 0.39 -4.20 39.55
N THR A 413 -0.89 -3.81 39.54
CA THR A 413 -1.79 -4.06 40.66
C THR A 413 -2.08 -5.55 40.78
N ALA A 414 -2.34 -6.24 39.66
CA ALA A 414 -2.61 -7.66 39.64
C ALA A 414 -1.43 -8.49 40.19
N GLU A 415 -0.21 -8.21 39.75
CA GLU A 415 1.01 -8.90 40.23
C GLU A 415 1.21 -8.74 41.75
N VAL A 416 0.91 -7.55 42.30
CA VAL A 416 1.00 -7.34 43.75
C VAL A 416 -0.11 -8.11 44.48
N ILE A 417 -1.34 -8.13 43.96
CA ILE A 417 -2.43 -8.90 44.56
C ILE A 417 -2.08 -10.39 44.58
N GLU A 418 -1.59 -10.92 43.46
CA GLU A 418 -1.14 -12.32 43.34
C GLU A 418 -0.04 -12.63 44.36
N PHE A 419 0.96 -11.75 44.48
CA PHE A 419 2.03 -11.90 45.48
C PHE A 419 1.47 -11.94 46.91
N LEU A 420 0.58 -11.02 47.26
CA LEU A 420 -0.07 -11.01 48.58
C LEU A 420 -0.89 -12.28 48.83
N GLN A 421 -1.53 -12.85 47.79
CA GLN A 421 -2.23 -14.12 47.91
C GLN A 421 -1.29 -15.29 48.22
N GLN A 422 -0.21 -15.42 47.45
CA GLN A 422 0.81 -16.46 47.62
C GLN A 422 1.40 -16.46 49.04
N HIS A 423 1.49 -15.28 49.67
CA HIS A 423 2.01 -15.10 51.03
C HIS A 423 0.94 -14.96 52.12
N LYS A 424 -0.35 -15.19 51.82
CA LYS A 424 -1.47 -15.11 52.77
C LYS A 424 -1.64 -13.73 53.44
N LEU A 425 -1.35 -12.66 52.70
CA LEU A 425 -1.46 -11.24 53.11
C LEU A 425 -2.51 -10.48 52.28
N HIS A 426 -3.47 -11.20 51.68
CA HIS A 426 -4.47 -10.67 50.75
C HIS A 426 -5.78 -10.26 51.43
N ASP A 427 -5.75 -9.81 52.69
CA ASP A 427 -6.95 -9.31 53.33
C ASP A 427 -7.56 -8.13 52.55
N GLU A 428 -8.88 -7.92 52.69
CA GLU A 428 -9.59 -6.96 51.85
C GLU A 428 -9.02 -5.53 52.00
N LYS A 429 -8.57 -5.17 53.20
CA LYS A 429 -7.93 -3.88 53.49
C LYS A 429 -6.66 -3.69 52.64
N ASN A 430 -5.79 -4.70 52.58
CA ASN A 430 -4.54 -4.66 51.84
C ASN A 430 -4.81 -4.52 50.34
N ILE A 431 -5.74 -5.30 49.79
CA ILE A 431 -6.10 -5.24 48.37
C ILE A 431 -6.67 -3.86 48.00
N ILE A 432 -7.57 -3.31 48.82
CA ILE A 432 -8.14 -1.98 48.61
C ILE A 432 -7.05 -0.91 48.61
N ALA A 433 -6.08 -0.99 49.51
CA ALA A 433 -4.98 -0.04 49.57
C ALA A 433 -4.09 -0.10 48.31
N VAL A 434 -3.78 -1.31 47.84
CA VAL A 434 -3.02 -1.54 46.59
C VAL A 434 -3.77 -0.99 45.38
N CYS A 435 -5.08 -1.24 45.26
CA CYS A 435 -5.92 -0.68 44.19
C CYS A 435 -5.93 0.86 44.19
N LYS A 436 -5.92 1.49 45.36
CA LYS A 436 -5.88 2.96 45.50
C LYS A 436 -4.51 3.58 45.23
N ALA A 437 -3.45 2.78 45.21
CA ALA A 437 -2.08 3.26 45.10
C ALA A 437 -1.68 3.72 43.69
N LYS A 438 -2.44 3.37 42.65
CA LYS A 438 -2.21 3.79 41.26
C LYS A 438 -0.80 3.43 40.77
N LEU A 439 -0.45 2.16 40.92
CA LEU A 439 0.89 1.65 40.64
C LEU A 439 1.25 1.82 39.16
N THR A 440 2.41 2.41 38.89
CA THR A 440 2.92 2.66 37.52
C THR A 440 4.24 1.94 37.23
N SER A 441 4.70 1.10 38.15
CA SER A 441 5.91 0.29 38.02
C SER A 441 5.93 -0.85 39.04
N ASN A 442 6.87 -1.77 38.86
CA ASN A 442 7.12 -2.92 39.77
C ASN A 442 7.73 -2.53 41.13
N ALA A 443 7.78 -1.23 41.48
CA ALA A 443 8.43 -0.77 42.71
C ALA A 443 7.83 -1.39 43.97
N LEU A 444 6.50 -1.52 44.04
CA LEU A 444 5.84 -2.16 45.20
C LEU A 444 6.19 -3.64 45.27
N LEU A 445 6.02 -4.39 44.18
CA LEU A 445 6.35 -5.81 44.13
C LEU A 445 7.82 -6.06 44.52
N ASN A 446 8.74 -5.26 43.98
CA ASN A 446 10.16 -5.36 44.32
C ASN A 446 10.44 -5.00 45.79
N LEU A 447 9.73 -4.03 46.35
CA LEU A 447 9.85 -3.71 47.76
C LEU A 447 9.35 -4.86 48.65
N LEU A 448 8.21 -5.47 48.32
CA LEU A 448 7.68 -6.62 49.03
C LEU A 448 8.63 -7.83 48.97
N ASN A 449 9.25 -8.07 47.81
CA ASN A 449 10.30 -9.10 47.67
C ASN A 449 11.51 -8.82 48.58
N LEU A 450 12.00 -7.57 48.65
CA LEU A 450 13.09 -7.21 49.56
C LEU A 450 12.70 -7.42 51.04
N MET A 451 11.46 -7.08 51.40
CA MET A 451 10.94 -7.32 52.75
C MET A 451 10.84 -8.81 53.07
N LEU A 452 10.44 -9.64 52.09
CA LEU A 452 10.40 -11.09 52.23
C LEU A 452 11.80 -11.68 52.41
N GLU A 453 12.77 -11.28 51.58
CA GLU A 453 14.18 -11.71 51.67
C GLU A 453 14.81 -11.34 53.01
N ALA A 454 14.51 -10.13 53.51
CA ALA A 454 14.97 -9.66 54.82
C ALA A 454 14.17 -10.24 56.00
N LYS A 455 13.16 -11.07 55.75
CA LYS A 455 12.26 -11.68 56.75
C LYS A 455 11.54 -10.65 57.63
N ILE A 456 11.19 -9.51 57.06
CA ILE A 456 10.43 -8.44 57.72
C ILE A 456 8.99 -8.31 57.19
N LEU A 457 8.65 -9.05 56.13
CA LEU A 457 7.30 -9.06 55.56
C LEU A 457 6.31 -9.82 56.46
N ASN A 458 5.41 -9.07 57.09
CA ASN A 458 4.26 -9.56 57.86
C ASN A 458 3.13 -8.50 57.85
N GLN A 459 1.98 -8.79 58.46
CA GLN A 459 0.84 -7.87 58.46
C GLN A 459 1.16 -6.51 59.13
N ASP A 460 1.92 -6.50 60.23
CA ASP A 460 2.28 -5.26 60.93
C ASP A 460 3.12 -4.33 60.03
N SER A 461 4.11 -4.90 59.32
CA SER A 461 4.94 -4.15 58.38
C SER A 461 4.14 -3.62 57.18
N LEU A 462 3.12 -4.35 56.74
CA LEU A 462 2.21 -3.91 55.68
C LEU A 462 1.30 -2.78 56.18
N ASP A 463 0.76 -2.89 57.39
CA ASP A 463 -0.10 -1.86 57.98
C ASP A 463 0.59 -0.50 58.07
N ILE A 464 1.92 -0.50 58.28
CA ILE A 464 2.76 0.70 58.29
C ILE A 464 3.06 1.19 56.85
N LEU A 465 3.30 0.28 55.91
CA LEU A 465 3.64 0.61 54.51
C LEU A 465 2.46 1.12 53.68
N LEU A 466 1.28 0.48 53.78
CA LEU A 466 0.14 0.74 52.91
C LEU A 466 -0.33 2.20 52.87
N PRO A 467 -0.36 2.95 54.00
CA PRO A 467 -0.67 4.38 53.98
C PRO A 467 0.35 5.26 53.24
N ARG A 468 1.52 4.71 52.89
CA ARG A 468 2.67 5.45 52.30
C ARG A 468 2.95 5.09 50.84
N LEU A 469 2.08 4.31 50.18
CA LEU A 469 2.29 3.85 48.80
C LEU A 469 2.42 4.96 47.75
N ALA A 470 2.00 6.19 48.06
CA ALA A 470 2.28 7.36 47.22
C ALA A 470 3.78 7.62 46.98
N TRP A 471 4.67 7.01 47.79
CA TRP A 471 6.13 7.17 47.76
C TRP A 471 6.86 5.85 47.47
N VAL A 472 6.17 4.88 46.87
CA VAL A 472 6.67 3.50 46.77
C VAL A 472 7.97 3.35 45.99
N LYS A 473 8.24 4.18 44.98
CA LYS A 473 9.52 4.15 44.24
C LYS A 473 10.66 4.62 45.13
N THR A 474 10.47 5.73 45.84
CA THR A 474 11.45 6.25 46.80
C THR A 474 11.71 5.24 47.93
N LEU A 475 10.65 4.65 48.49
CA LEU A 475 10.75 3.62 49.53
C LEU A 475 11.45 2.35 49.03
N HIS A 476 11.08 1.86 47.84
CA HIS A 476 11.75 0.72 47.20
C HIS A 476 13.25 0.95 47.07
N HIS A 477 13.66 2.09 46.51
CA HIS A 477 15.07 2.38 46.31
C HIS A 477 15.83 2.65 47.63
N GLY A 478 15.18 3.23 48.64
CA GLY A 478 15.74 3.33 49.99
C GLY A 478 15.98 1.97 50.64
N ALA A 479 14.96 1.09 50.60
CA ALA A 479 15.06 -0.27 51.13
C ALA A 479 16.11 -1.09 50.37
N GLN A 480 16.20 -0.95 49.05
CA GLN A 480 17.24 -1.58 48.25
C GLN A 480 18.65 -1.10 48.63
N CYS A 481 18.83 0.18 48.97
CA CYS A 481 20.11 0.67 49.50
C CYS A 481 20.46 -0.01 50.83
N LEU A 482 19.51 -0.14 51.75
CA LEU A 482 19.71 -0.88 53.01
C LEU A 482 20.05 -2.34 52.74
N ALA A 483 19.33 -3.01 51.83
CA ALA A 483 19.57 -4.39 51.45
C ALA A 483 21.00 -4.58 50.89
N ASN A 484 21.44 -3.71 49.99
CA ASN A 484 22.82 -3.70 49.46
C ASN A 484 23.89 -3.52 50.56
N GLY A 485 23.54 -2.84 51.65
CA GLY A 485 24.38 -2.66 52.83
C GLY A 485 24.28 -3.77 53.86
N ASN A 486 23.41 -4.77 53.66
CA ASN A 486 22.98 -5.76 54.66
C ASN A 486 22.42 -5.11 55.94
N GLN A 487 21.72 -3.98 55.79
CA GLN A 487 21.11 -3.19 56.87
C GLN A 487 19.58 -3.19 56.82
N LEU A 488 18.96 -3.92 55.89
CA LEU A 488 17.49 -4.01 55.83
C LEU A 488 16.99 -4.93 56.94
N ASN A 489 16.38 -4.35 57.97
CA ASN A 489 15.70 -5.01 59.09
C ASN A 489 14.47 -4.18 59.48
N ALA A 490 13.64 -4.69 60.39
CA ALA A 490 12.36 -4.05 60.73
C ALA A 490 12.52 -2.60 61.21
N LEU A 491 13.46 -2.36 62.14
CA LEU A 491 13.72 -1.02 62.70
C LEU A 491 14.13 0.00 61.61
N ASN A 492 15.06 -0.40 60.73
CA ASN A 492 15.53 0.48 59.67
C ASN A 492 14.44 0.69 58.61
N PHE A 493 13.63 -0.33 58.33
CA PHE A 493 12.49 -0.21 57.41
C PHE A 493 11.44 0.75 57.96
N ASP A 494 11.04 0.62 59.23
CA ASP A 494 10.08 1.51 59.88
C ASP A 494 10.57 2.97 59.86
N SER A 495 11.89 3.17 60.00
CA SER A 495 12.52 4.49 59.86
C SER A 495 12.35 5.07 58.46
N LEU A 496 12.48 4.26 57.41
CA LEU A 496 12.22 4.70 56.03
C LEU A 496 10.76 5.07 55.82
N VAL A 497 9.83 4.26 56.33
CA VAL A 497 8.39 4.47 56.12
C VAL A 497 7.84 5.64 56.95
N SER A 498 8.50 5.98 58.06
CA SER A 498 8.16 7.13 58.89
C SER A 498 8.42 8.47 58.20
N ASP A 499 9.44 8.54 57.33
CA ASP A 499 9.74 9.72 56.51
C ASP A 499 10.05 9.32 55.05
N PRO A 500 8.99 8.97 54.28
CA PRO A 500 9.14 8.28 53.00
C PRO A 500 9.75 9.16 51.91
N ILE A 501 9.57 10.49 51.96
CA ILE A 501 10.14 11.42 50.99
C ILE A 501 11.68 11.50 51.09
N ASN A 502 12.23 11.19 52.27
CA ASN A 502 13.67 11.20 52.55
C ASN A 502 14.28 9.80 52.63
N ALA A 503 13.55 8.75 52.27
CA ALA A 503 13.96 7.37 52.51
C ALA A 503 15.35 7.02 51.93
N ILE A 504 15.73 7.59 50.77
CA ILE A 504 17.06 7.34 50.17
C ILE A 504 18.18 8.00 50.99
N ALA A 505 17.97 9.23 51.47
CA ALA A 505 18.94 9.91 52.32
C ALA A 505 19.08 9.20 53.68
N LEU A 506 17.96 8.80 54.27
CA LEU A 506 17.93 8.03 55.51
C LEU A 506 18.62 6.68 55.36
N ALA A 507 18.36 5.96 54.27
CA ALA A 507 19.04 4.71 53.99
C ALA A 507 20.56 4.86 53.96
N GLY A 508 21.07 5.95 53.38
CA GLY A 508 22.50 6.27 53.41
C GLY A 508 23.04 6.49 54.83
N ASN A 509 22.32 7.23 55.67
CA ASN A 509 22.71 7.48 57.06
C ASN A 509 22.68 6.20 57.93
N LEU A 510 21.78 5.26 57.60
CA LEU A 510 21.64 3.96 58.26
C LEU A 510 22.61 2.89 57.71
N GLY A 511 23.62 3.29 56.91
CA GLY A 511 24.66 2.39 56.41
C GLY A 511 24.32 1.65 55.11
N GLY A 512 23.26 2.05 54.41
CA GLY A 512 22.89 1.56 53.09
C GLY A 512 23.92 1.92 52.01
N LYS A 513 23.93 1.15 50.91
CA LYS A 513 24.86 1.29 49.80
C LYS A 513 24.17 1.41 48.45
N LEU A 514 24.76 2.19 47.56
CA LEU A 514 24.27 2.40 46.18
C LEU A 514 24.30 1.13 45.31
N TYR A 515 25.13 0.15 45.67
CA TYR A 515 25.31 -1.10 44.94
C TYR A 515 25.65 -2.23 45.92
N PRO A 516 25.31 -3.49 45.59
CA PRO A 516 25.72 -4.67 46.35
C PRO A 516 27.25 -4.78 46.43
N LYS A 517 27.79 -5.25 47.56
CA LYS A 517 29.26 -5.40 47.74
C LYS A 517 29.90 -6.26 46.65
N ASP A 518 29.20 -7.29 46.18
CA ASP A 518 29.74 -8.29 45.25
C ASP A 518 29.48 -7.96 43.77
N LYS A 519 28.69 -6.91 43.48
CA LYS A 519 28.28 -6.54 42.12
C LYS A 519 28.20 -5.01 41.94
N PRO A 520 29.35 -4.30 41.86
CA PRO A 520 29.39 -2.84 41.74
C PRO A 520 28.80 -2.29 40.43
N SER A 521 28.60 -3.15 39.42
CA SER A 521 27.92 -2.79 38.16
C SER A 521 26.40 -2.62 38.33
N LEU A 522 25.78 -3.24 39.33
CA LEU A 522 24.34 -3.13 39.62
C LEU A 522 24.08 -1.92 40.52
N LYS A 523 24.03 -0.74 39.91
CA LYS A 523 23.73 0.50 40.63
C LYS A 523 22.23 0.66 40.82
N ASN A 524 21.83 1.04 42.03
CA ASN A 524 20.46 1.42 42.34
C ASN A 524 20.09 2.72 41.58
N PRO A 525 19.16 2.68 40.62
CA PRO A 525 18.88 3.82 39.76
C PRO A 525 18.27 5.00 40.51
N GLY A 526 17.37 4.76 41.47
CA GLY A 526 16.78 5.84 42.28
C GLY A 526 17.80 6.54 43.16
N ALA A 527 18.78 5.80 43.69
CA ALA A 527 19.84 6.39 44.50
C ALA A 527 20.88 7.15 43.64
N GLN A 528 21.10 6.74 42.39
CA GLN A 528 21.85 7.54 41.40
C GLN A 528 21.12 8.82 41.02
N ASP A 529 19.80 8.74 40.87
CA ASP A 529 18.95 9.89 40.57
C ASP A 529 19.05 10.93 41.68
N PHE A 530 18.88 10.49 42.94
CA PHE A 530 19.10 11.29 44.13
C PHE A 530 20.48 11.98 44.15
N ALA A 531 21.55 11.22 43.89
CA ALA A 531 22.91 11.76 43.90
C ALA A 531 23.14 12.79 42.79
N THR A 532 22.58 12.56 41.60
CA THR A 532 22.66 13.45 40.43
C THR A 532 21.95 14.77 40.70
N ILE A 533 20.68 14.70 41.12
CA ILE A 533 19.88 15.90 41.45
C ILE A 533 20.58 16.71 42.53
N ARG A 534 21.05 16.07 43.61
CA ARG A 534 21.78 16.74 44.69
C ARG A 534 23.06 17.41 44.20
N ARG A 535 23.90 16.69 43.43
CA ARG A 535 25.16 17.22 42.87
C ARG A 535 24.90 18.43 41.97
N ASN A 536 23.94 18.31 41.05
CA ASN A 536 23.65 19.38 40.11
C ASN A 536 23.03 20.59 40.81
N THR A 537 22.17 20.38 41.81
CA THR A 537 21.67 21.45 42.67
C THR A 537 22.82 22.20 43.34
N LEU A 538 23.83 21.50 43.88
CA LEU A 538 25.00 22.12 44.50
C LEU A 538 25.76 23.00 43.51
N ILE A 539 26.03 22.49 42.31
CA ILE A 539 26.72 23.22 41.23
C ILE A 539 25.94 24.49 40.85
N LEU A 540 24.62 24.36 40.67
CA LEU A 540 23.73 25.47 40.35
C LEU A 540 23.72 26.54 41.45
N CYS A 541 23.65 26.13 42.72
CA CYS A 541 23.69 27.06 43.85
C CYS A 541 25.06 27.73 44.01
N GLN A 542 26.15 27.02 43.74
CA GLN A 542 27.50 27.58 43.73
C GLN A 542 27.65 28.63 42.62
N GLY A 543 27.19 28.33 41.41
CA GLY A 543 27.21 29.29 40.30
C GLY A 543 26.37 30.54 40.61
N TYR A 544 25.20 30.35 41.24
CA TYR A 544 24.37 31.47 41.70
C TYR A 544 25.10 32.35 42.72
N ARG A 545 25.76 31.73 43.71
CA ARG A 545 26.57 32.43 44.72
C ARG A 545 27.75 33.21 44.11
N GLN A 546 28.32 32.69 43.04
CA GLN A 546 29.40 33.32 42.28
C GLN A 546 28.90 34.40 41.30
N GLY A 547 27.59 34.68 41.26
CA GLY A 547 27.01 35.69 40.38
C GLY A 547 26.83 35.25 38.93
N LEU A 548 27.06 33.97 38.59
CA LEU A 548 26.92 33.47 37.21
C LEU A 548 25.48 33.54 36.69
N PHE A 549 24.50 33.58 37.60
CA PHE A 549 23.06 33.65 37.28
C PHE A 549 22.40 34.93 37.81
N SER A 550 23.17 35.94 38.24
CA SER A 550 22.58 37.21 38.66
C SER A 550 22.23 38.05 37.44
N THR A 551 20.96 38.40 37.29
CA THR A 551 20.53 39.41 36.33
C THR A 551 20.96 40.78 36.85
N GLY A 552 21.68 41.55 36.03
CA GLY A 552 22.07 42.93 36.33
C GLY A 552 20.88 43.90 36.32
N MET A 553 19.80 43.57 37.05
CA MET A 553 18.58 44.37 37.13
C MET A 553 18.82 45.63 37.94
N SER A 554 18.33 46.77 37.42
CA SER A 554 18.28 48.03 38.17
C SER A 554 17.29 47.94 39.33
N SER A 555 17.39 48.85 40.30
CA SER A 555 16.50 48.92 41.47
C SER A 555 15.02 49.09 41.08
N GLU A 556 14.74 49.81 39.99
CA GLU A 556 13.40 50.02 39.44
C GLU A 556 12.84 48.74 38.81
N GLN A 557 13.68 48.02 38.05
CA GLN A 557 13.30 46.72 37.45
C GLN A 557 13.02 45.66 38.53
N ARG A 558 13.80 45.64 39.61
CA ARG A 558 13.54 44.73 40.75
C ARG A 558 12.19 45.04 41.39
N LYS A 559 11.92 46.30 41.71
CA LYS A 559 10.63 46.71 42.32
C LYS A 559 9.43 46.40 41.43
N ASP A 560 9.55 46.64 40.12
CA ASP A 560 8.49 46.30 39.16
C ASP A 560 8.28 44.78 39.05
N PHE A 561 9.37 44.00 39.02
CA PHE A 561 9.31 42.54 39.00
C PHE A 561 8.60 41.99 40.26
N GLU A 562 9.04 42.43 41.44
CA GLU A 562 8.49 41.98 42.73
C GLU A 562 7.01 42.33 42.85
N LYS A 563 6.63 43.55 42.43
CA LYS A 563 5.23 43.99 42.41
C LYS A 563 4.36 43.17 41.45
N LYS A 564 4.88 42.82 40.27
CA LYS A 564 4.13 42.03 39.27
C LYS A 564 4.03 40.55 39.62
N ARG A 565 5.05 39.98 40.27
CA ARG A 565 5.14 38.53 40.55
C ARG A 565 4.74 38.15 41.98
N GLY A 566 4.63 39.12 42.89
CA GLY A 566 4.27 38.89 44.28
C GLY A 566 5.33 38.11 45.08
N LYS A 567 6.59 38.09 44.61
CA LYS A 567 7.73 37.42 45.27
C LYS A 567 9.05 38.10 44.91
N THR A 568 10.06 37.92 45.75
CA THR A 568 11.40 38.48 45.56
C THR A 568 12.12 37.88 44.36
N VAL A 569 13.09 38.61 43.80
CA VAL A 569 13.95 38.11 42.72
C VAL A 569 14.75 36.88 43.18
N GLU A 570 15.19 36.86 44.44
CA GLU A 570 15.90 35.76 45.08
C GLU A 570 15.03 34.50 45.20
N GLU A 571 13.77 34.64 45.62
CA GLU A 571 12.81 33.52 45.67
C GLU A 571 12.52 32.96 44.27
N ALA A 572 12.33 33.84 43.28
CA ALA A 572 12.11 33.43 41.90
C ALA A 572 13.31 32.67 41.32
N HIS A 573 14.54 33.14 41.56
CA HIS A 573 15.74 32.43 41.14
C HIS A 573 15.90 31.08 41.86
N LYS A 574 15.63 31.03 43.18
CA LYS A 574 15.65 29.77 43.93
C LYS A 574 14.69 28.74 43.34
N GLU A 575 13.46 29.14 43.02
CA GLU A 575 12.50 28.26 42.34
C GLU A 575 13.01 27.77 40.98
N VAL A 576 13.66 28.63 40.19
CA VAL A 576 14.24 28.26 38.89
C VAL A 576 15.38 27.26 39.06
N LEU A 577 16.29 27.47 40.00
CA LEU A 577 17.40 26.54 40.27
C LEU A 577 16.88 25.16 40.71
N VAL A 578 15.88 25.13 41.59
CA VAL A 578 15.21 23.89 42.03
C VAL A 578 14.54 23.18 40.85
N LYS A 579 13.82 23.92 40.00
CA LYS A 579 13.19 23.36 38.80
C LYS A 579 14.23 22.78 37.84
N ILE A 580 15.30 23.52 37.52
CA ILE A 580 16.36 23.02 36.64
C ILE A 580 16.97 21.75 37.21
N ALA A 581 17.32 21.74 38.50
CA ALA A 581 17.91 20.58 39.14
C ALA A 581 17.00 19.35 39.12
N GLN A 582 15.69 19.53 39.31
CA GLN A 582 14.70 18.46 39.21
C GLN A 582 14.72 17.79 37.82
N TYR A 583 14.90 18.56 36.74
CA TYR A 583 14.99 18.03 35.37
C TYR A 583 16.35 17.42 35.02
N THR A 584 17.31 17.42 35.95
CA THR A 584 18.60 16.73 35.72
C THR A 584 18.58 15.26 36.13
N GLY A 585 17.50 14.80 36.76
CA GLY A 585 17.28 13.41 37.09
C GLY A 585 16.77 12.58 35.90
N ASN A 586 16.76 11.26 36.08
CA ASN A 586 16.21 10.28 35.13
C ASN A 586 14.73 9.96 35.38
N HIS A 587 14.07 10.64 36.31
CA HIS A 587 12.65 10.45 36.63
C HIS A 587 12.31 9.05 37.15
N VAL A 588 13.25 8.47 37.90
CA VAL A 588 13.09 7.16 38.55
C VAL A 588 12.26 7.31 39.83
N LEU A 589 12.39 8.43 40.52
CA LEU A 589 11.69 8.73 41.78
C LEU A 589 10.36 9.46 41.53
N GLU A 590 9.54 9.56 42.57
CA GLU A 590 8.37 10.44 42.52
C GLU A 590 8.80 11.90 42.32
N ARG A 591 8.06 12.65 41.48
CA ARG A 591 8.36 14.07 41.21
C ARG A 591 8.47 14.93 42.47
N ALA A 592 7.65 14.63 43.47
CA ALA A 592 7.68 15.35 44.75
C ALA A 592 8.95 15.03 45.54
N THR A 593 9.49 13.81 45.46
CA THR A 593 10.79 13.44 46.03
C THR A 593 11.92 14.18 45.33
N GLU A 594 11.95 14.17 43.99
CA GLU A 594 12.96 14.89 43.20
C GLU A 594 12.99 16.38 43.54
N HIS A 595 11.80 16.99 43.65
CA HIS A 595 11.63 18.36 44.07
C HIS A 595 12.19 18.59 45.49
N ASN A 596 11.86 17.72 46.45
CA ASN A 596 12.34 17.83 47.82
C ASN A 596 13.87 17.75 47.89
N ILE A 597 14.49 16.80 47.18
CA ILE A 597 15.95 16.64 47.12
C ILE A 597 16.60 17.94 46.65
N ALA A 598 16.09 18.52 45.56
CA ALA A 598 16.59 19.80 45.03
C ALA A 598 16.33 20.96 46.00
N GLN A 599 15.15 21.04 46.61
CA GLN A 599 14.77 22.12 47.52
C GLN A 599 15.59 22.11 48.82
N GLU A 600 15.77 20.96 49.45
CA GLU A 600 16.57 20.79 50.66
C GLU A 600 18.05 21.07 50.38
N THR A 601 18.57 20.55 49.28
CA THR A 601 19.95 20.78 48.86
C THR A 601 20.18 22.26 48.58
N CYS A 602 19.26 22.91 47.87
CA CYS A 602 19.33 24.35 47.58
C CYS A 602 19.26 25.18 48.86
N SER A 603 18.34 24.84 49.77
CA SER A 603 18.14 25.57 51.03
C SER A 603 19.32 25.43 51.98
N SER A 604 19.87 24.22 52.16
CA SER A 604 21.08 23.99 52.95
C SER A 604 22.28 24.69 52.34
N SER A 605 22.42 24.61 51.01
CA SER A 605 23.51 25.27 50.30
C SER A 605 23.45 26.77 50.46
N LEU A 606 22.28 27.41 50.40
CA LEU A 606 22.17 28.87 50.47
C LEU A 606 22.13 29.43 51.91
N LYS A 607 21.76 28.62 52.92
CA LYS A 607 21.73 29.01 54.35
C LYS A 607 23.09 29.20 55.01
N ASN A 608 24.18 28.64 54.47
CA ASN A 608 25.54 28.84 55.00
C ASN A 608 26.06 30.26 54.69
N ARG A 609 25.39 31.28 55.24
CA ARG A 609 25.77 32.69 55.30
C ARG A 609 25.94 33.11 56.74
#